data_AF-A0A950P1B6-F1
#
_entry.id   AF-A0A950P1B6-F1
#
_cell.length_a   1.000
_cell.length_b   1.000
_cell.length_c   1.000
_cell.angle_alpha   90.00
_cell.angle_beta   90.00
_cell.angle_gamma   90.00
#
_symmetry.space_group_name_H-M   'P 1'
#
loop_
_entity.id
_entity.type
_entity.pdbx_description
1 polymer ?
#
loop_
_entity_poly.entity_id
_entity_poly.type
_entity_poly.pdbx_seq_one_letter_code
_entity_poly.pdbx_strand_id
1 'polypeptide(L)'
;MRSAKTSGWRSAKRRGAQSDARDWRAAIRALSALERPSASEGERKAAEWIATRLRALGCRTDLERERAHGGYWWPIGLPNALAAAAGALALRRRDHGSRALAAVTAGVAAAALWDDLGHGRRWFRRALPHRDTWNVVAETGDPDAERTLVVVAHHDAAHSGAVFHPSLGRLAPRLAPRLHARSSHTLPILYGVWLGPLSVSLGAALGAWRLVGAGTALALGAIAAMVDIGARSVVAGAKR
;
A
#
# COMPACT_ATOMS: atom_id res chain seq x y z
N MET A 1 -54.17 8.78 -24.65
CA MET A 1 -53.80 7.90 -23.51
C MET A 1 -52.37 7.34 -23.68
N ARG A 2 -51.31 8.09 -23.30
CA ARG A 2 -49.91 7.58 -23.29
C ARG A 2 -49.05 8.18 -22.13
N SER A 3 -49.68 8.62 -21.03
CA SER A 3 -48.96 9.36 -19.95
C SER A 3 -48.76 8.58 -18.64
N ALA A 4 -49.46 7.46 -18.41
CA ALA A 4 -49.44 6.78 -17.11
C ALA A 4 -48.30 5.76 -16.92
N LYS A 5 -47.81 5.13 -18.00
CA LYS A 5 -46.78 4.06 -17.91
C LYS A 5 -45.35 4.58 -17.72
N THR A 6 -45.04 5.80 -18.16
CA THR A 6 -43.69 6.39 -18.08
C THR A 6 -43.38 6.98 -16.70
N SER A 7 -44.39 7.40 -15.93
CA SER A 7 -44.19 7.92 -14.57
C SER A 7 -43.85 6.81 -13.56
N GLY A 8 -44.47 5.63 -13.71
CA GLY A 8 -44.21 4.45 -12.86
C GLY A 8 -42.78 3.91 -12.98
N TRP A 9 -42.24 3.84 -14.20
CA TRP A 9 -40.87 3.35 -14.45
C TRP A 9 -39.80 4.30 -13.89
N ARG A 10 -39.98 5.62 -14.07
CA ARG A 10 -39.08 6.64 -13.49
C ARG A 10 -39.14 6.63 -11.96
N SER A 11 -40.30 6.37 -11.38
CA SER A 11 -40.46 6.28 -9.92
C SER A 11 -39.84 5.00 -9.33
N ALA A 12 -39.92 3.86 -10.03
CA ALA A 12 -39.27 2.62 -9.61
C ALA A 12 -37.73 2.72 -9.71
N LYS A 13 -37.21 3.28 -10.81
CA LYS A 13 -35.77 3.51 -11.00
C LYS A 13 -35.20 4.51 -9.98
N ARG A 14 -35.96 5.56 -9.62
CA ARG A 14 -35.59 6.49 -8.54
C ARG A 14 -35.66 5.86 -7.15
N ARG A 15 -36.60 4.94 -6.89
CA ARG A 15 -36.70 4.23 -5.61
C ARG A 15 -35.57 3.20 -5.44
N GLY A 16 -35.25 2.43 -6.49
CA GLY A 16 -34.08 1.54 -6.51
C GLY A 16 -32.76 2.30 -6.36
N ALA A 17 -32.56 3.39 -7.12
CA ALA A 17 -31.36 4.22 -6.96
C ALA A 17 -31.25 4.88 -5.57
N GLN A 18 -32.37 5.15 -4.89
CA GLN A 18 -32.36 5.66 -3.51
C GLN A 18 -32.16 4.58 -2.45
N SER A 19 -32.63 3.34 -2.64
CA SER A 19 -32.29 2.22 -1.76
C SER A 19 -30.81 1.87 -1.91
N ASP A 20 -30.31 1.79 -3.14
CA ASP A 20 -28.91 1.54 -3.45
C ASP A 20 -28.01 2.65 -2.88
N ALA A 21 -28.45 3.91 -2.98
CA ALA A 21 -27.73 5.05 -2.43
C ALA A 21 -27.70 5.12 -0.89
N ARG A 22 -28.66 4.48 -0.22
CA ARG A 22 -28.68 4.33 1.24
C ARG A 22 -27.83 3.14 1.68
N ASP A 23 -27.76 2.09 0.86
CA ASP A 23 -27.03 0.86 1.13
C ASP A 23 -25.51 1.06 1.14
N TRP A 24 -24.92 1.69 0.11
CA TRP A 24 -23.46 1.89 0.07
C TRP A 24 -22.95 2.80 1.20
N ARG A 25 -23.73 3.83 1.58
CA ARG A 25 -23.37 4.71 2.72
C ARG A 25 -23.43 3.95 4.05
N ALA A 26 -24.37 3.02 4.20
CA ALA A 26 -24.44 2.16 5.38
C ALA A 26 -23.25 1.21 5.41
N ALA A 27 -22.87 0.62 4.27
CA ALA A 27 -21.68 -0.21 4.16
C ALA A 27 -20.40 0.54 4.49
N ILE A 28 -20.21 1.76 3.96
CA ILE A 28 -19.08 2.61 4.33
C ILE A 28 -19.07 2.85 5.83
N ARG A 29 -20.19 3.25 6.45
CA ARG A 29 -20.24 3.50 7.91
C ARG A 29 -19.89 2.26 8.73
N ALA A 30 -20.40 1.09 8.35
CA ALA A 30 -20.11 -0.17 9.02
C ALA A 30 -18.62 -0.52 8.94
N LEU A 31 -18.05 -0.52 7.74
CA LEU A 31 -16.64 -0.83 7.53
C LEU A 31 -15.69 0.22 8.10
N SER A 32 -16.13 1.47 8.20
CA SER A 32 -15.38 2.60 8.78
C SER A 32 -15.35 2.59 10.30
N ALA A 33 -16.28 1.86 10.93
CA ALA A 33 -16.30 1.66 12.37
C ALA A 33 -15.28 0.60 12.82
N LEU A 34 -14.79 -0.23 11.90
CA LEU A 34 -13.80 -1.27 12.17
C LEU A 34 -12.38 -0.71 12.01
N GLU A 35 -11.53 -0.93 13.01
CA GLU A 35 -10.09 -0.83 12.85
C GLU A 35 -9.61 -2.10 12.14
N ARG A 36 -9.31 -1.98 10.84
CA ARG A 36 -9.12 -3.12 9.92
C ARG A 36 -7.78 -3.08 9.17
N PRO A 37 -6.63 -2.99 9.87
CA PRO A 37 -5.33 -3.10 9.19
C PRO A 37 -5.17 -4.45 8.50
N SER A 38 -4.32 -4.51 7.48
CA SER A 38 -4.06 -5.76 6.76
C SER A 38 -3.55 -6.86 7.70
N ALA A 39 -3.97 -8.10 7.45
CA ALA A 39 -3.64 -9.29 8.23
C ALA A 39 -3.96 -9.14 9.72
N SER A 40 -5.18 -8.67 10.02
CA SER A 40 -5.67 -8.43 11.38
C SER A 40 -7.05 -9.04 11.62
N GLU A 41 -7.41 -9.13 12.90
CA GLU A 41 -8.74 -9.55 13.31
C GLU A 41 -9.85 -8.61 12.81
N GLY A 42 -9.57 -7.31 12.68
CA GLY A 42 -10.52 -6.36 12.13
C GLY A 42 -10.73 -6.50 10.62
N GLU A 43 -9.67 -6.86 9.88
CA GLU A 43 -9.77 -7.26 8.47
C GLU A 43 -10.64 -8.51 8.32
N ARG A 44 -10.41 -9.55 9.15
CA ARG A 44 -11.26 -10.76 9.16
C ARG A 44 -12.74 -10.43 9.39
N LYS A 45 -13.05 -9.62 10.40
CA LYS A 45 -14.42 -9.19 10.69
C LYS A 45 -15.05 -8.40 9.53
N ALA A 46 -14.25 -7.55 8.87
CA ALA A 46 -14.69 -6.83 7.69
C ALA A 46 -15.01 -7.79 6.54
N ALA A 47 -14.13 -8.77 6.28
CA ALA A 47 -14.34 -9.80 5.26
C ALA A 47 -15.62 -10.62 5.52
N GLU A 48 -15.83 -11.09 6.75
CA GLU A 48 -17.04 -11.82 7.16
C GLU A 48 -18.32 -11.00 6.99
N TRP A 49 -18.27 -9.71 7.35
CA TRP A 49 -19.39 -8.80 7.16
C TRP A 49 -19.72 -8.60 5.68
N ILE A 50 -18.70 -8.36 4.84
CA ILE A 50 -18.85 -8.21 3.39
C ILE A 50 -19.42 -9.50 2.79
N ALA A 51 -18.88 -10.66 3.17
CA ALA A 51 -19.35 -11.95 2.67
C ALA A 51 -20.83 -12.18 3.00
N THR A 52 -21.23 -11.89 4.24
CA THR A 52 -22.64 -11.95 4.65
C THR A 52 -23.53 -11.05 3.79
N ARG A 53 -23.08 -9.82 3.50
CA ARG A 53 -23.85 -8.89 2.65
C ARG A 53 -23.95 -9.37 1.21
N LEU A 54 -22.88 -9.89 0.61
CA LEU A 54 -22.88 -10.40 -0.76
C LEU A 54 -23.75 -11.65 -0.90
N ARG A 55 -23.73 -12.56 0.09
CA ARG A 55 -24.66 -13.70 0.15
C ARG A 55 -26.11 -13.26 0.22
N ALA A 56 -26.42 -12.23 1.02
CA ALA A 56 -27.77 -11.68 1.10
C ALA A 56 -28.24 -11.04 -0.22
N LEU A 57 -27.31 -10.64 -1.10
CA LEU A 57 -27.58 -10.17 -2.46
C LEU A 57 -27.66 -11.33 -3.48
N GLY A 58 -27.55 -12.59 -3.04
CA GLY A 58 -27.63 -13.77 -3.90
C GLY A 58 -26.30 -14.18 -4.56
N CYS A 59 -25.16 -13.66 -4.10
CA CYS A 59 -23.86 -14.06 -4.63
C CYS A 59 -23.36 -15.37 -4.00
N ARG A 60 -22.81 -16.27 -4.80
CA ARG A 60 -21.97 -17.38 -4.29
C ARG A 60 -20.70 -16.75 -3.74
N THR A 61 -20.44 -16.92 -2.44
CA THR A 61 -19.40 -16.14 -1.75
C THR A 61 -18.54 -17.01 -0.85
N ASP A 62 -17.23 -16.93 -1.08
CA ASP A 62 -16.18 -17.65 -0.36
C ASP A 62 -15.21 -16.69 0.34
N LEU A 63 -14.75 -17.13 1.51
CA LEU A 63 -13.72 -16.44 2.28
C LEU A 63 -12.41 -17.19 2.09
N GLU A 64 -11.49 -16.60 1.35
CA GLU A 64 -10.19 -17.19 1.09
C GLU A 64 -9.20 -16.72 2.15
N ARG A 65 -8.61 -17.68 2.86
CA ARG A 65 -7.58 -17.42 3.85
C ARG A 65 -6.21 -17.53 3.21
N GLU A 66 -5.45 -16.45 3.27
CA GLU A 66 -4.10 -16.33 2.75
C GLU A 66 -3.12 -15.90 3.85
N ARG A 67 -1.83 -15.86 3.53
CA ARG A 67 -0.82 -15.32 4.46
C ARG A 67 -0.17 -14.04 3.94
N ALA A 68 -0.13 -13.01 4.78
CA ALA A 68 0.55 -11.75 4.49
C ALA A 68 1.36 -11.25 5.69
N HIS A 69 2.36 -10.41 5.42
CA HIS A 69 3.11 -9.73 6.48
C HIS A 69 2.26 -8.68 7.25
N GLY A 70 1.23 -8.12 6.59
CA GLY A 70 0.27 -7.18 7.21
C GLY A 70 0.70 -5.71 7.23
N GLY A 71 1.90 -5.37 6.75
CA GLY A 71 2.36 -3.98 6.65
C GLY A 71 3.49 -3.81 5.65
N TYR A 72 3.80 -2.56 5.30
CA TYR A 72 4.90 -2.25 4.38
C TYR A 72 6.07 -1.51 5.05
N TRP A 73 5.89 -1.00 6.27
CA TRP A 73 6.92 -0.21 6.95
C TRP A 73 8.13 -1.04 7.40
N TRP A 74 7.96 -2.32 7.77
CA TRP A 74 9.09 -3.20 8.07
C TRP A 74 9.86 -3.66 6.82
N PRO A 75 9.20 -4.19 5.76
CA PRO A 75 9.86 -4.56 4.51
C PRO A 75 10.66 -3.41 3.88
N ILE A 76 10.22 -2.16 4.06
CA ILE A 76 10.90 -0.98 3.53
C ILE A 76 11.92 -0.41 4.53
N GLY A 77 11.55 -0.35 5.81
CA GLY A 77 12.34 0.29 6.87
C GLY A 77 13.60 -0.50 7.23
N LEU A 78 13.52 -1.83 7.31
CA LEU A 78 14.67 -2.66 7.70
C LEU A 78 15.83 -2.59 6.69
N PRO A 79 15.61 -2.73 5.37
CA PRO A 79 16.69 -2.55 4.39
C PRO A 79 17.30 -1.13 4.44
N ASN A 80 16.47 -0.10 4.63
CA ASN A 80 16.96 1.27 4.78
C ASN A 80 17.80 1.44 6.06
N ALA A 81 17.39 0.81 7.18
CA ALA A 81 18.17 0.80 8.43
C ALA A 81 19.53 0.14 8.25
N LEU A 82 19.59 -1.00 7.57
CA LEU A 82 20.85 -1.69 7.27
C LEU A 82 21.77 -0.82 6.38
N ALA A 83 21.21 -0.21 5.33
CA ALA A 83 21.97 0.67 4.46
C ALA A 83 22.48 1.93 5.18
N ALA A 84 21.65 2.56 6.02
CA ALA A 84 22.03 3.74 6.80
C ALA A 84 23.13 3.40 7.81
N ALA A 85 23.02 2.27 8.52
CA ALA A 85 24.03 1.83 9.47
C ALA A 85 25.37 1.54 8.79
N ALA A 86 25.34 0.84 7.65
CA ALA A 86 26.55 0.53 6.89
C ALA A 86 27.19 1.80 6.29
N GLY A 87 26.37 2.71 5.76
CA GLY A 87 26.83 4.02 5.26
C GLY A 87 27.47 4.88 6.36
N ALA A 88 26.84 4.98 7.53
CA ALA A 88 27.39 5.69 8.68
C ALA A 88 28.73 5.08 9.16
N LEU A 89 28.83 3.75 9.19
CA LEU A 89 30.07 3.05 9.54
C LEU A 89 31.19 3.35 8.54
N ALA A 90 30.90 3.30 7.23
CA ALA A 90 31.87 3.63 6.19
C ALA A 90 32.32 5.09 6.25
N LEU A 91 31.41 6.04 6.53
CA LEU A 91 31.74 7.46 6.70
C LEU A 91 32.62 7.71 7.93
N ARG A 92 32.40 6.95 9.01
CA ARG A 92 33.15 7.06 10.26
C ARG A 92 34.55 6.48 10.16
N ARG A 93 34.70 5.27 9.61
CA ARG A 93 36.01 4.59 9.59
C ARG A 93 36.85 4.93 8.36
N ARG A 94 36.21 5.12 7.21
CA ARG A 94 36.84 5.43 5.91
C ARG A 94 37.92 4.43 5.46
N ASP A 95 37.92 3.23 6.02
CA ASP A 95 38.84 2.15 5.65
C ASP A 95 38.25 1.24 4.56
N HIS A 96 39.10 0.45 3.89
CA HIS A 96 38.70 -0.44 2.80
C HIS A 96 37.65 -1.50 3.23
N GLY A 97 37.77 -2.05 4.43
CA GLY A 97 36.83 -3.05 4.95
C GLY A 97 35.43 -2.46 5.17
N SER A 98 35.37 -1.26 5.77
CA SER A 98 34.10 -0.54 5.97
C SER A 98 33.42 -0.18 4.65
N ARG A 99 34.19 0.15 3.62
CA ARG A 99 33.68 0.42 2.26
C ARG A 99 33.11 -0.83 1.62
N ALA A 100 33.85 -1.94 1.64
CA ALA A 100 33.39 -3.20 1.07
C ALA A 100 32.10 -3.67 1.75
N LEU A 101 32.06 -3.59 3.08
CA LEU A 101 30.87 -3.91 3.86
C LEU A 101 29.68 -3.02 3.48
N ALA A 102 29.87 -1.70 3.41
CA ALA A 102 28.81 -0.78 3.02
C ALA A 102 28.31 -1.00 1.58
N ALA A 103 29.23 -1.26 0.64
CA ALA A 103 28.88 -1.56 -0.75
C ALA A 103 27.97 -2.79 -0.84
N VAL A 104 28.36 -3.89 -0.18
CA VAL A 104 27.61 -5.16 -0.19
C VAL A 104 26.30 -5.03 0.58
N THR A 105 26.33 -4.57 1.84
CA THR A 105 25.13 -4.49 2.68
C THR A 105 24.08 -3.57 2.07
N ALA A 106 24.47 -2.38 1.61
CA ALA A 106 23.53 -1.46 0.98
C ALA A 106 23.08 -1.95 -0.40
N GLY A 107 23.92 -2.70 -1.13
CA GLY A 107 23.56 -3.33 -2.40
C GLY A 107 22.48 -4.41 -2.22
N VAL A 108 22.63 -5.28 -1.20
CA VAL A 108 21.61 -6.27 -0.83
C VAL A 108 20.32 -5.59 -0.38
N ALA A 109 20.40 -4.51 0.40
CA ALA A 109 19.24 -3.72 0.79
C ALA A 109 18.53 -3.09 -0.42
N ALA A 110 19.28 -2.52 -1.36
CA ALA A 110 18.72 -1.97 -2.60
C ALA A 110 18.05 -3.05 -3.46
N ALA A 111 18.64 -4.24 -3.55
CA ALA A 111 18.06 -5.38 -4.25
C ALA A 111 16.77 -5.89 -3.58
N ALA A 112 16.74 -5.95 -2.25
CA ALA A 112 15.54 -6.31 -1.48
C ALA A 112 14.38 -5.34 -1.74
N LEU A 113 14.67 -4.04 -1.73
CA LEU A 113 13.69 -3.00 -2.00
C LEU A 113 13.21 -2.99 -3.46
N TRP A 114 14.12 -3.21 -4.41
CA TRP A 114 13.76 -3.33 -5.82
C TRP A 114 12.81 -4.52 -6.05
N ASP A 115 13.14 -5.67 -5.47
CA ASP A 115 12.30 -6.87 -5.52
C ASP A 115 10.94 -6.66 -4.84
N ASP A 116 10.91 -5.91 -3.73
CA ASP A 116 9.69 -5.61 -2.99
C ASP A 116 8.76 -4.63 -3.72
N LEU A 117 9.30 -3.50 -4.18
CA LEU A 117 8.57 -2.43 -4.87
C LEU A 117 8.20 -2.79 -6.31
N GLY A 118 9.05 -3.60 -6.97
CA GLY A 118 8.83 -4.11 -8.32
C GLY A 118 7.84 -5.28 -8.39
N HIS A 119 7.23 -5.68 -7.27
CA HIS A 119 6.35 -6.85 -7.19
C HIS A 119 7.03 -8.15 -7.69
N GLY A 120 8.32 -8.30 -7.40
CA GLY A 120 9.11 -9.48 -7.76
C GLY A 120 8.79 -10.69 -6.87
N ARG A 121 9.82 -11.46 -6.52
CA ARG A 121 9.69 -12.66 -5.67
C ARG A 121 9.41 -12.30 -4.20
N ARG A 122 9.64 -11.05 -3.82
CA ARG A 122 9.49 -10.47 -2.48
C ARG A 122 10.21 -11.29 -1.41
N TRP A 123 11.42 -11.75 -1.72
CA TRP A 123 12.15 -12.74 -0.90
C TRP A 123 12.41 -12.23 0.52
N PHE A 124 12.75 -10.94 0.67
CA PHE A 124 12.97 -10.33 1.98
C PHE A 124 11.66 -10.26 2.79
N ARG A 125 10.59 -9.76 2.17
CA ARG A 125 9.26 -9.68 2.81
C ARG A 125 8.76 -11.07 3.22
N ARG A 126 8.99 -12.09 2.40
CA ARG A 126 8.60 -13.49 2.68
C ARG A 126 9.30 -14.09 3.89
N ALA A 127 10.49 -13.58 4.25
CA ALA A 127 11.22 -14.02 5.44
C ALA A 127 10.72 -13.35 6.73
N LEU A 128 9.93 -12.28 6.65
CA LEU A 128 9.35 -11.60 7.82
C LEU A 128 8.15 -12.39 8.38
N PRO A 129 7.71 -12.11 9.62
CA PRO A 129 6.54 -12.77 10.20
C PRO A 129 5.28 -12.57 9.37
N HIS A 130 4.49 -13.63 9.18
CA HIS A 130 3.20 -13.57 8.47
C HIS A 130 2.05 -13.85 9.42
N ARG A 131 0.89 -13.29 9.10
CA ARG A 131 -0.40 -13.56 9.74
C ARG A 131 -1.41 -13.93 8.66
N ASP A 132 -2.51 -14.52 9.10
CA ASP A 132 -3.64 -14.80 8.24
C ASP A 132 -4.25 -13.48 7.75
N THR A 133 -4.57 -13.42 6.46
CA THR A 133 -5.31 -12.34 5.81
C THR A 133 -6.46 -12.97 5.02
N TRP A 134 -7.51 -12.19 4.77
CA TRP A 134 -8.79 -12.73 4.29
C TRP A 134 -9.23 -11.99 3.03
N ASN A 135 -9.39 -12.71 1.93
CA ASN A 135 -10.04 -12.19 0.73
C ASN A 135 -11.51 -12.60 0.73
N VAL A 136 -12.36 -11.77 0.12
CA VAL A 136 -13.76 -12.11 -0.16
C VAL A 136 -13.90 -12.27 -1.66
N VAL A 137 -14.21 -13.48 -2.11
CA VAL A 137 -14.52 -13.77 -3.50
C VAL A 137 -16.02 -14.00 -3.61
N ALA A 138 -16.67 -13.27 -4.50
CA ALA A 138 -18.10 -13.41 -4.72
C ALA A 138 -18.41 -13.44 -6.21
N GLU A 139 -19.29 -14.35 -6.58
CA GLU A 139 -19.68 -14.61 -7.96
C GLU A 139 -21.20 -14.52 -8.09
N THR A 140 -21.65 -13.96 -9.21
CA THR A 140 -23.07 -13.82 -9.55
C THR A 140 -23.23 -13.77 -11.06
N GLY A 141 -24.42 -14.06 -11.56
CA GLY A 141 -24.70 -14.19 -13.00
C GLY A 141 -24.66 -15.64 -13.49
N ASP A 142 -24.53 -15.80 -14.79
CA ASP A 142 -24.50 -17.10 -15.47
C ASP A 142 -23.10 -17.72 -15.38
N PRO A 143 -22.94 -18.91 -14.77
CA PRO A 143 -21.64 -19.59 -14.66
C PRO A 143 -21.07 -20.03 -16.02
N ASP A 144 -21.91 -20.16 -17.05
CA ASP A 144 -21.52 -20.59 -18.39
C ASP A 144 -21.37 -19.42 -19.37
N ALA A 145 -21.39 -18.18 -18.86
CA ALA A 145 -21.20 -16.99 -19.68
C ALA A 145 -19.84 -17.01 -20.40
N GLU A 146 -19.82 -16.61 -21.68
CA GLU A 146 -18.59 -16.52 -22.49
C GLU A 146 -17.56 -15.53 -21.91
N ARG A 147 -17.99 -14.60 -21.03
CA ARG A 147 -17.15 -13.53 -20.49
C ARG A 147 -17.43 -13.29 -19.01
N THR A 148 -16.35 -13.09 -18.25
CA THR A 148 -16.40 -12.75 -16.81
C THR A 148 -15.95 -11.31 -16.59
N LEU A 149 -16.75 -10.53 -15.87
CA LEU A 149 -16.34 -9.22 -15.35
C LEU A 149 -15.80 -9.38 -13.93
N VAL A 150 -14.53 -9.01 -13.72
CA VAL A 150 -13.91 -9.00 -12.39
C VAL A 150 -13.87 -7.58 -11.83
N VAL A 151 -14.48 -7.37 -10.67
CA VAL A 151 -14.43 -6.11 -9.91
C VAL A 151 -13.61 -6.34 -8.66
N VAL A 152 -12.54 -5.57 -8.49
CA VAL A 152 -11.62 -5.71 -7.34
C VAL A 152 -11.63 -4.43 -6.51
N ALA A 153 -11.75 -4.59 -5.20
CA ALA A 153 -11.58 -3.53 -4.23
C ALA A 153 -10.87 -4.07 -2.98
N HIS A 154 -9.99 -3.27 -2.40
CA HIS A 154 -9.38 -3.62 -1.12
C HIS A 154 -10.29 -3.16 0.03
N HIS A 155 -10.40 -4.00 1.06
CA HIS A 155 -11.28 -3.76 2.22
C HIS A 155 -10.50 -3.65 3.53
N ASP A 156 -9.17 -3.66 3.48
CA ASP A 156 -8.29 -3.31 4.58
C ASP A 156 -8.07 -1.78 4.66
N ALA A 157 -7.58 -1.30 5.80
CA ALA A 157 -7.30 0.11 6.04
C ALA A 157 -5.82 0.30 6.35
N ALA A 158 -5.20 1.29 5.69
CA ALA A 158 -3.80 1.59 5.89
C ALA A 158 -3.54 2.38 7.18
N HIS A 159 -2.34 2.23 7.73
CA HIS A 159 -1.80 3.18 8.70
C HIS A 159 -1.65 4.57 8.07
N SER A 160 -1.97 5.61 8.84
CA SER A 160 -1.73 7.00 8.42
C SER A 160 -0.25 7.37 8.53
N GLY A 161 0.09 8.58 8.10
CA GLY A 161 1.49 9.02 8.00
C GLY A 161 1.57 10.48 7.58
N ALA A 162 2.59 11.18 8.06
CA ALA A 162 2.94 12.53 7.61
C ALA A 162 3.20 12.54 6.10
N VAL A 163 3.74 11.45 5.56
CA VAL A 163 3.96 11.29 4.10
C VAL A 163 2.66 11.32 3.28
N PHE A 164 1.52 10.98 3.90
CA PHE A 164 0.20 11.04 3.27
C PHE A 164 -0.51 12.39 3.44
N HIS A 165 0.16 13.38 4.04
CA HIS A 165 -0.45 14.68 4.22
C HIS A 165 -0.77 15.34 2.87
N PRO A 166 -1.98 15.87 2.65
CA PRO A 166 -2.41 16.39 1.35
C PRO A 166 -1.50 17.49 0.77
N SER A 167 -0.77 18.23 1.61
CA SER A 167 0.19 19.24 1.15
C SER A 167 1.35 18.62 0.38
N LEU A 168 1.81 17.42 0.74
CA LEU A 168 2.91 16.73 0.06
C LEU A 168 2.47 16.23 -1.31
N GLY A 169 1.25 15.70 -1.42
CA GLY A 169 0.67 15.32 -2.71
C GLY A 169 0.55 16.49 -3.69
N ARG A 170 0.41 17.72 -3.17
CA ARG A 170 0.38 18.95 -3.99
C ARG A 170 1.77 19.43 -4.44
N LEU A 171 2.86 18.87 -3.93
CA LEU A 171 4.21 19.28 -4.34
C LEU A 171 4.55 18.80 -5.75
N ALA A 172 4.19 17.57 -6.15
CA ALA A 172 4.49 17.08 -7.51
C ALA A 172 3.89 17.92 -8.62
N PRO A 173 2.57 18.20 -8.59
CA PRO A 173 1.94 19.00 -9.61
C PRO A 173 2.55 20.39 -9.71
N ARG A 174 3.06 20.93 -8.59
CA ARG A 174 3.69 22.26 -8.52
C ARG A 174 5.14 22.26 -9.02
N LEU A 175 5.94 21.27 -8.64
CA LEU A 175 7.38 21.25 -8.92
C LEU A 175 7.72 20.61 -10.27
N ALA A 176 6.93 19.63 -10.71
CA ALA A 176 7.22 18.84 -11.90
C ALA A 176 5.95 18.43 -12.66
N PRO A 177 5.14 19.39 -13.16
CA PRO A 177 3.82 19.13 -13.74
C PRO A 177 3.84 18.16 -14.93
N ARG A 178 4.85 18.25 -15.79
CA ARG A 178 4.99 17.38 -16.97
C ARG A 178 5.30 15.92 -16.62
N LEU A 179 6.05 15.70 -15.53
CA LEU A 179 6.37 14.37 -15.03
C LEU A 179 5.16 13.77 -14.29
N HIS A 180 4.45 14.59 -13.51
CA HIS A 180 3.23 14.17 -12.84
C HIS A 180 2.14 13.74 -13.83
N ALA A 181 1.92 14.51 -14.91
CA ALA A 181 0.93 14.19 -15.94
C ALA A 181 1.20 12.87 -16.69
N ARG A 182 2.46 12.42 -16.72
CA ARG A 182 2.87 11.14 -17.32
C ARG A 182 2.92 9.99 -16.33
N SER A 183 2.76 10.28 -15.04
CA SER A 183 2.85 9.28 -13.99
C SER A 183 1.46 8.79 -13.64
N SER A 184 1.26 7.47 -13.69
CA SER A 184 0.07 6.83 -13.12
C SER A 184 0.09 6.82 -11.58
N HIS A 185 1.12 7.40 -10.95
CA HIS A 185 1.35 7.39 -9.51
C HIS A 185 1.62 8.79 -8.94
N THR A 186 1.15 9.05 -7.73
CA THR A 186 1.37 10.30 -7.00
C THR A 186 2.82 10.36 -6.49
N LEU A 187 3.72 10.97 -7.26
CA LEU A 187 5.17 11.07 -7.03
C LEU A 187 5.94 9.75 -6.92
N PRO A 188 7.17 9.69 -7.48
CA PRO A 188 8.14 8.65 -7.18
C PRO A 188 8.70 8.73 -5.73
N ILE A 189 7.89 9.02 -4.70
CA ILE A 189 8.35 9.00 -3.29
C ILE A 189 8.94 7.62 -2.94
N LEU A 190 8.38 6.56 -3.51
CA LEU A 190 8.89 5.19 -3.37
C LEU A 190 10.29 4.99 -3.98
N TYR A 191 10.69 5.79 -4.96
CA TYR A 191 12.08 5.72 -5.43
C TYR A 191 13.04 6.31 -4.40
N GLY A 192 12.61 7.26 -3.58
CA GLY A 192 13.42 7.80 -2.48
C GLY A 192 13.84 6.71 -1.49
N VAL A 193 12.95 5.75 -1.18
CA VAL A 193 13.28 4.64 -0.27
C VAL A 193 14.28 3.65 -0.86
N TRP A 194 14.42 3.59 -2.19
CA TRP A 194 15.39 2.73 -2.90
C TRP A 194 16.71 3.46 -3.23
N LEU A 195 16.63 4.74 -3.60
CA LEU A 195 17.77 5.57 -4.00
C LEU A 195 18.78 5.75 -2.86
N GLY A 196 18.35 5.78 -1.60
CA GLY A 196 19.24 5.85 -0.45
C GLY A 196 20.23 4.68 -0.40
N PRO A 197 19.75 3.44 -0.25
CA PRO A 197 20.60 2.24 -0.29
C PRO A 197 21.45 2.11 -1.57
N LEU A 198 20.88 2.40 -2.74
CA LEU A 198 21.64 2.37 -4.00
C LEU A 198 22.81 3.35 -3.97
N SER A 199 22.57 4.58 -3.51
CA SER A 199 23.60 5.62 -3.40
C SER A 199 24.69 5.24 -2.41
N VAL A 200 24.35 4.65 -1.27
CA VAL A 200 25.35 4.12 -0.32
C VAL A 200 26.19 3.03 -0.98
N SER A 201 25.56 2.10 -1.69
CA SER A 201 26.25 0.97 -2.33
C SER A 201 27.25 1.46 -3.40
N LEU A 202 26.77 2.25 -4.36
CA LEU A 202 27.60 2.80 -5.44
C LEU A 202 28.66 3.76 -4.90
N GLY A 203 28.30 4.62 -3.94
CA GLY A 203 29.22 5.55 -3.32
C GLY A 203 30.36 4.84 -2.60
N ALA A 204 30.09 3.76 -1.87
CA ALA A 204 31.11 3.00 -1.16
C ALA A 204 32.03 2.24 -2.13
N ALA A 205 31.46 1.62 -3.16
CA ALA A 205 32.20 0.92 -4.21
C ALA A 205 33.15 1.87 -4.97
N LEU A 206 32.63 3.03 -5.38
CA LEU A 206 33.39 4.03 -6.15
C LEU A 206 34.27 4.95 -5.29
N GLY A 207 34.16 4.90 -3.96
CA GLY A 207 34.88 5.81 -3.06
C GLY A 207 34.33 7.24 -3.05
N ALA A 208 33.09 7.44 -3.52
CA ALA A 208 32.44 8.75 -3.58
C ALA A 208 31.71 9.07 -2.26
N TRP A 209 32.45 9.59 -1.28
CA TRP A 209 31.93 9.84 0.08
C TRP A 209 30.74 10.78 0.17
N ARG A 210 30.63 11.76 -0.74
CA ARG A 210 29.46 12.64 -0.82
C ARG A 210 28.21 11.86 -1.17
N LEU A 211 28.33 10.86 -2.04
CA LEU A 211 27.24 9.99 -2.44
C LEU A 211 26.84 9.03 -1.31
N VAL A 212 27.82 8.51 -0.56
CA VAL A 212 27.55 7.72 0.67
C VAL A 212 26.81 8.57 1.70
N GLY A 213 27.25 9.81 1.93
CA GLY A 213 26.59 10.75 2.85
C GLY A 213 25.16 11.05 2.44
N ALA A 214 24.95 11.42 1.17
CA ALA A 214 23.61 11.69 0.63
C ALA A 214 22.69 10.46 0.71
N GLY A 215 23.20 9.29 0.32
CA GLY A 215 22.47 8.03 0.40
C GLY A 215 22.08 7.65 1.83
N THR A 216 23.00 7.85 2.77
CA THR A 216 22.75 7.62 4.21
C THR A 216 21.64 8.54 4.72
N ALA A 217 21.69 9.83 4.37
CA ALA A 217 20.65 10.79 4.75
C ALA A 217 19.28 10.45 4.17
N LEU A 218 19.22 10.02 2.90
CA LEU A 218 17.98 9.55 2.27
C LEU A 218 17.42 8.31 2.97
N ALA A 219 18.28 7.33 3.29
CA ALA A 219 17.87 6.12 4.01
C ALA A 219 17.35 6.45 5.42
N LEU A 220 17.96 7.41 6.13
CA LEU A 220 17.45 7.91 7.41
C LEU A 220 16.07 8.58 7.27
N GLY A 221 15.86 9.38 6.21
CA GLY A 221 14.55 9.96 5.91
C GLY A 221 13.49 8.89 5.63
N ALA A 222 13.84 7.83 4.90
CA ALA A 222 12.95 6.70 4.67
C ALA A 222 12.60 5.97 5.97
N ILE A 223 13.57 5.74 6.86
CA ILE A 223 13.34 5.14 8.19
C ILE A 223 12.38 6.02 9.00
N ALA A 224 12.62 7.33 9.06
CA ALA A 224 11.75 8.26 9.79
C ALA A 224 10.30 8.20 9.27
N ALA A 225 10.11 8.13 7.94
CA ALA A 225 8.79 7.97 7.35
C ALA A 225 8.14 6.63 7.73
N MET A 226 8.89 5.52 7.69
CA MET A 226 8.36 4.20 8.07
C MET A 226 8.03 4.10 9.56
N VAL A 227 8.82 4.73 10.43
CA VAL A 227 8.54 4.83 11.87
C VAL A 227 7.29 5.66 12.13
N ASP A 228 7.15 6.82 11.49
CA ASP A 228 5.95 7.67 11.62
C ASP A 228 4.69 6.92 11.18
N ILE A 229 4.77 6.15 10.08
CA ILE A 229 3.66 5.32 9.62
C ILE A 229 3.33 4.22 10.62
N GLY A 230 4.34 3.46 11.07
CA GLY A 230 4.15 2.35 12.00
C GLY A 230 3.67 2.79 13.39
N ALA A 231 3.97 4.02 13.80
CA ALA A 231 3.55 4.57 15.09
C ALA A 231 2.14 5.18 15.06
N ARG A 232 1.59 5.45 13.88
CA ARG A 232 0.27 6.08 13.74
C ARG A 232 -0.85 5.05 13.70
N SER A 233 -2.04 5.51 14.08
CA SER A 233 -3.25 4.71 13.97
C SER A 233 -3.64 4.44 12.52
N VAL A 234 -4.37 3.34 12.35
CA VAL A 234 -5.07 2.98 11.13
C VAL A 234 -6.07 4.08 10.78
N VAL A 235 -6.10 4.49 9.51
CA VAL A 235 -7.06 5.48 9.05
C VAL A 235 -8.46 4.91 9.25
N ALA A 236 -9.27 5.58 10.07
CA ALA A 236 -10.69 5.31 10.07
C ALA A 236 -11.21 5.66 8.67
N GLY A 237 -11.72 4.68 7.92
CA GLY A 237 -12.46 4.96 6.70
C GLY A 237 -13.46 6.08 6.99
N ALA A 238 -13.48 7.13 6.19
CA ALA A 238 -14.40 8.27 6.27
C ALA A 238 -15.11 8.51 7.63
N LYS A 239 -14.38 8.97 8.66
CA LYS A 239 -15.02 9.70 9.77
C LYS A 239 -15.12 11.17 9.36
N ARG A 240 -16.32 11.72 9.60
CA ARG A 240 -16.87 12.99 9.09
C ARG A 240 -15.90 14.16 9.06
#